data_AF-A0A5N5P6R3-F1
#
_entry.id   AF-A0A5N5P6R3-F1
#
_cell.length_a   1.000
_cell.length_b   1.000
_cell.length_c   1.000
_cell.angle_alpha   90.00
_cell.angle_beta   90.00
_cell.angle_gamma   90.00
#
_symmetry.space_group_name_H-M   'P 1'
#
loop_
_entity.id
_entity.type
_entity.pdbx_description
1 polymer ?
#
loop_
_entity_poly.entity_id
_entity_poly.type
_entity_poly.pdbx_seq_one_letter_code
_entity_poly.pdbx_strand_id
1 'polypeptide(L)'
;MATNRVRDMYEADLKTKIRGIDDKNKIEKIKKQYRDEKLKDNPDVLFKIYRKAKLHVLLFTPSHPVEWKRVIYKHTTLDTSVQLTVRRAVKGDLPIINMSGSEDELQYICDRFAQLYNEVRKYVQNPKAELDEIEELIARIRELELENKNLRRQLDEAQS
;
A
#
# COMPACT_ATOMS: atom_id res chain seq x y z
N MET A 1 -12.55 5.05 19.23
CA MET A 1 -12.19 3.62 19.30
C MET A 1 -11.45 3.26 18.02
N ALA A 2 -10.18 2.85 18.11
CA ALA A 2 -9.46 2.40 16.92
C ALA A 2 -10.08 1.08 16.45
N THR A 3 -10.82 1.10 15.35
CA THR A 3 -11.32 -0.10 14.70
C THR A 3 -10.12 -1.00 14.41
N ASN A 4 -10.13 -2.26 14.85
CA ASN A 4 -9.03 -3.17 14.57
C ASN A 4 -8.95 -3.43 13.05
N ARG A 5 -7.98 -2.76 12.41
CA ARG A 5 -7.75 -2.77 10.95
C ARG A 5 -6.71 -3.79 10.53
N VAL A 6 -6.22 -4.62 11.44
CA VAL A 6 -5.30 -5.73 11.14
C VAL A 6 -5.96 -7.02 11.57
N ARG A 7 -6.06 -7.99 10.65
CA ARG A 7 -6.75 -9.27 10.88
C ARG A 7 -5.97 -10.43 10.30
N ASP A 8 -6.22 -11.64 10.77
CA ASP A 8 -5.72 -12.83 10.09
C ASP A 8 -6.65 -13.15 8.91
N MET A 9 -6.10 -13.50 7.74
CA MET A 9 -6.93 -13.80 6.55
C MET A 9 -7.77 -15.05 6.74
N TYR A 10 -7.24 -16.05 7.45
CA TYR A 10 -7.84 -17.38 7.55
C TYR A 10 -8.35 -17.61 8.97
N GLU A 11 -9.45 -16.95 9.28
CA GLU A 11 -10.18 -17.06 10.55
C GLU A 11 -10.91 -18.42 10.68
N ALA A 12 -11.51 -18.65 11.85
CA ALA A 12 -12.24 -19.88 12.16
C ALA A 12 -13.31 -20.24 11.10
N ASP A 13 -13.95 -19.24 10.50
CA ASP A 13 -14.98 -19.43 9.47
C ASP A 13 -14.47 -20.22 8.26
N LEU A 14 -13.26 -19.96 7.79
CA LEU A 14 -12.70 -20.68 6.65
C LEU A 14 -12.40 -22.14 7.04
N LYS A 15 -11.89 -22.38 8.26
CA LYS A 15 -11.65 -23.75 8.76
C LYS A 15 -12.95 -24.57 8.75
N THR A 16 -14.07 -23.95 9.09
CA THR A 16 -15.40 -24.57 9.00
C THR A 16 -15.79 -24.86 7.55
N LYS A 17 -15.59 -23.91 6.62
CA LYS A 17 -15.93 -24.08 5.20
C LYS A 17 -15.15 -25.21 4.49
N ILE A 18 -13.94 -25.52 4.95
CA ILE A 18 -13.08 -26.56 4.35
C ILE A 18 -13.11 -27.89 5.10
N ARG A 19 -13.83 -27.98 6.23
CA ARG A 19 -13.88 -29.19 7.07
C ARG A 19 -14.53 -30.34 6.29
N GLY A 20 -13.86 -31.49 6.25
CA GLY A 20 -14.36 -32.70 5.57
C GLY A 20 -14.26 -32.66 4.05
N ILE A 21 -13.45 -31.74 3.50
CA ILE A 21 -13.12 -31.72 2.07
C ILE A 21 -11.70 -32.27 1.88
N ASP A 22 -11.56 -33.40 1.21
CA ASP A 22 -10.24 -34.01 0.95
C ASP A 22 -9.66 -33.62 -0.42
N ASP A 23 -10.47 -32.99 -1.29
CA ASP A 23 -10.02 -32.49 -2.58
C ASP A 23 -9.26 -31.16 -2.43
N LYS A 24 -7.95 -31.23 -2.64
CA LYS A 24 -7.03 -30.08 -2.60
C LYS A 24 -7.42 -28.96 -3.57
N ASN A 25 -7.89 -29.27 -4.77
CA ASN A 25 -8.28 -28.27 -5.76
C ASN A 25 -9.55 -27.53 -5.31
N LYS A 26 -10.49 -28.27 -4.74
CA LYS A 26 -11.72 -27.69 -4.16
C LYS A 26 -11.40 -26.78 -2.97
N ILE A 27 -10.49 -27.19 -2.08
CA ILE A 27 -10.02 -26.36 -0.97
C ILE A 27 -9.41 -25.05 -1.47
N GLU A 28 -8.49 -25.10 -2.44
CA GLU A 28 -7.84 -23.90 -2.96
C GLU A 28 -8.83 -22.94 -3.63
N LYS A 29 -9.85 -23.47 -4.32
CA LYS A 29 -10.94 -22.66 -4.88
C LYS A 29 -11.73 -21.95 -3.77
N ILE A 30 -12.08 -22.64 -2.69
CA ILE A 30 -12.79 -22.06 -1.53
C ILE A 30 -11.93 -20.98 -0.85
N LYS A 31 -10.64 -21.25 -0.62
CA LYS A 31 -9.71 -20.25 -0.04
C LYS A 31 -9.62 -19.00 -0.90
N LYS A 32 -9.53 -19.17 -2.22
CA LYS A 32 -9.49 -18.05 -3.17
C LYS A 32 -10.77 -17.22 -3.09
N GLN A 33 -11.94 -17.86 -3.18
CA GLN A 33 -13.23 -17.17 -3.08
C GLN A 33 -13.38 -16.44 -1.76
N TYR A 34 -13.09 -17.10 -0.64
CA TYR A 34 -13.15 -16.51 0.70
C TYR A 34 -12.24 -15.28 0.83
N ARG A 35 -11.00 -15.38 0.34
CA ARG A 35 -10.06 -14.25 0.34
C ARG A 35 -10.63 -13.08 -0.45
N ASP A 36 -11.08 -13.33 -1.67
CA ASP A 36 -11.54 -12.27 -2.57
C ASP A 36 -12.82 -11.59 -2.01
N GLU A 37 -13.71 -12.35 -1.34
CA GLU A 37 -14.85 -11.83 -0.58
C GLU A 37 -14.41 -10.94 0.60
N LYS A 38 -13.54 -11.46 1.48
CA LYS A 38 -13.07 -10.71 2.67
C LYS A 38 -12.39 -9.41 2.30
N LEU A 39 -11.57 -9.40 1.27
CA LEU A 39 -10.88 -8.19 0.79
C LEU A 39 -11.85 -7.14 0.28
N LYS A 40 -12.83 -7.59 -0.51
CA LYS A 40 -13.84 -6.69 -1.08
C LYS A 40 -14.72 -6.07 0.00
N ASP A 41 -15.12 -6.86 0.99
CA ASP A 41 -16.04 -6.42 2.04
C ASP A 41 -15.35 -5.58 3.11
N ASN A 42 -14.01 -5.60 3.17
CA ASN A 42 -13.22 -4.90 4.18
C ASN A 42 -12.12 -4.05 3.52
N PRO A 43 -12.48 -2.95 2.83
CA PRO A 43 -11.48 -2.02 2.32
C PRO A 43 -10.69 -1.41 3.47
N ASP A 44 -9.41 -1.13 3.23
CA ASP A 44 -8.48 -0.56 4.22
C ASP A 44 -8.32 -1.40 5.51
N VAL A 45 -8.47 -2.71 5.39
CA VAL A 45 -8.18 -3.69 6.45
C VAL A 45 -7.03 -4.59 5.99
N LEU A 46 -5.92 -4.54 6.72
CA LEU A 46 -4.73 -5.34 6.50
C LEU A 46 -4.95 -6.78 6.95
N PHE A 47 -4.84 -7.72 6.02
CA PHE A 47 -4.89 -9.13 6.36
C PHE A 47 -3.50 -9.76 6.38
N LYS A 48 -3.22 -10.48 7.47
CA LYS A 48 -2.03 -11.30 7.68
C LYS A 48 -2.23 -12.69 7.07
N ILE A 49 -1.27 -13.13 6.25
CA ILE A 49 -1.25 -14.48 5.68
C ILE A 49 -0.01 -15.21 6.21
N TYR A 50 -0.24 -16.31 6.91
CA TYR A 50 0.82 -17.16 7.43
C TYR A 50 1.07 -18.37 6.54
N ARG A 51 2.33 -18.78 6.46
CA ARG A 51 2.75 -20.04 5.83
C ARG A 51 3.68 -20.76 6.80
N LYS A 52 3.39 -22.03 7.12
CA LYS A 52 4.14 -22.82 8.11
C LYS A 52 4.32 -22.06 9.45
N ALA A 53 3.24 -21.45 9.94
CA ALA A 53 3.19 -20.64 11.16
C ALA A 53 4.04 -19.35 11.17
N LYS A 54 4.65 -18.96 10.05
CA LYS A 54 5.37 -17.69 9.91
C LYS A 54 4.58 -16.68 9.11
N LEU A 55 4.62 -15.41 9.49
CA LEU A 55 4.02 -14.33 8.70
C LEU A 55 4.73 -14.23 7.36
N HIS A 56 3.98 -14.40 6.26
CA HIS A 56 4.55 -14.54 4.93
C HIS A 56 4.20 -13.38 4.02
N VAL A 57 2.96 -12.92 4.06
CA VAL A 57 2.43 -11.88 3.18
C VAL A 57 1.40 -11.06 3.93
N LEU A 58 1.37 -9.76 3.65
CA LEU A 58 0.28 -8.87 4.01
C LEU A 58 -0.52 -8.48 2.77
N LEU A 59 -1.83 -8.35 2.93
CA LEU A 59 -2.71 -8.14 1.80
C LEU A 59 -3.92 -7.31 2.19
N PHE A 60 -4.26 -6.29 1.40
CA PHE A 60 -5.52 -5.56 1.55
C PHE A 60 -5.97 -4.89 0.26
N THR A 61 -7.24 -4.51 0.23
CA THR A 61 -7.82 -3.68 -0.82
C THR A 61 -7.84 -2.22 -0.36
N PRO A 62 -7.03 -1.33 -0.95
CA PRO A 62 -7.01 0.08 -0.60
C PRO A 62 -8.23 0.81 -1.19
N SER A 63 -8.87 1.69 -0.40
CA SER A 63 -9.88 2.63 -0.89
C SER A 63 -9.27 3.75 -1.74
N HIS A 64 -8.06 4.18 -1.41
CA HIS A 64 -7.30 5.21 -2.13
C HIS A 64 -5.92 4.64 -2.52
N PRO A 65 -5.81 3.88 -3.63
CA PRO A 65 -4.61 3.11 -3.94
C PRO A 65 -3.33 3.93 -4.06
N VAL A 66 -3.42 5.15 -4.61
CA VAL A 66 -2.28 6.06 -4.80
C VAL A 66 -1.73 6.53 -3.45
N GLU A 67 -2.61 7.04 -2.58
CA GLU A 67 -2.22 7.54 -1.26
C GLU A 67 -1.70 6.44 -0.35
N TRP A 68 -2.33 5.27 -0.38
CA TRP A 68 -1.82 4.11 0.33
C TRP A 68 -0.43 3.72 -0.11
N LYS A 69 -0.19 3.65 -1.43
CA LYS A 69 1.12 3.33 -1.99
C LYS A 69 2.16 4.36 -1.54
N ARG A 70 1.83 5.65 -1.59
CA ARG A 70 2.70 6.75 -1.13
C ARG A 70 3.06 6.62 0.34
N VAL A 71 2.06 6.49 1.21
CA VAL A 71 2.27 6.39 2.67
C VAL A 71 3.07 5.14 3.01
N ILE A 72 2.76 3.98 2.43
CA ILE A 72 3.50 2.75 2.71
C ILE A 72 4.97 2.91 2.32
N TYR A 73 5.29 3.40 1.11
CA TYR A 73 6.70 3.56 0.70
C TYR A 73 7.48 4.55 1.57
N LYS A 74 6.82 5.58 2.12
CA LYS A 74 7.48 6.52 3.05
C LYS A 74 7.93 5.83 4.35
N HIS A 75 7.27 4.73 4.74
CA HIS A 75 7.50 4.05 6.03
C HIS A 75 8.10 2.65 5.88
N THR A 76 8.28 2.14 4.67
CA THR A 76 8.93 0.83 4.41
C THR A 76 10.37 0.99 3.95
N THR A 77 11.21 0.05 4.35
CA THR A 77 12.60 -0.14 3.91
C THR A 77 12.67 -0.74 2.50
N LEU A 78 13.88 -0.74 1.91
CA LEU A 78 14.14 -1.35 0.60
C LEU A 78 13.92 -2.87 0.58
N ASP A 79 14.00 -3.53 1.73
CA ASP A 79 13.86 -4.98 1.86
C ASP A 79 12.39 -5.45 1.86
N THR A 80 11.43 -4.52 2.00
CA THR A 80 10.00 -4.83 1.83
C THR A 80 9.57 -4.63 0.37
N SER A 81 9.15 -5.71 -0.27
CA SER A 81 8.51 -5.64 -1.59
C SER A 81 7.03 -5.27 -1.44
N VAL A 82 6.66 -4.12 -1.99
CA VAL A 82 5.28 -3.61 -2.02
C VAL A 82 4.81 -3.61 -3.48
N GLN A 83 3.71 -4.30 -3.76
CA GLN A 83 3.15 -4.42 -5.11
C GLN A 83 1.67 -4.07 -5.12
N LEU A 84 1.29 -3.07 -5.91
CA LEU A 84 -0.10 -2.79 -6.26
C LEU A 84 -0.47 -3.62 -7.50
N THR A 85 -1.40 -4.55 -7.33
CA THR A 85 -1.92 -5.40 -8.40
C THR A 85 -3.40 -5.15 -8.57
N VAL A 86 -3.88 -5.26 -9.80
CA VAL A 86 -5.32 -5.25 -10.09
C VAL A 86 -5.75 -6.67 -10.36
N ARG A 87 -6.70 -7.17 -9.57
CA ARG A 87 -7.28 -8.50 -9.77
C ARG A 87 -8.69 -8.41 -10.30
N ARG A 88 -8.98 -9.17 -11.37
CA ARG A 88 -10.35 -9.42 -11.80
C ARG A 88 -11.09 -10.21 -10.74
N ALA A 89 -12.05 -9.58 -10.07
CA ALA A 89 -12.99 -10.23 -9.18
C ALA A 89 -14.36 -10.37 -9.84
N VAL A 90 -15.26 -11.12 -9.19
CA VAL A 90 -16.60 -11.43 -9.72
C VAL A 90 -17.43 -10.17 -9.99
N LYS A 91 -17.15 -9.04 -9.32
CA LYS A 91 -17.78 -7.74 -9.57
C LYS A 91 -16.74 -6.64 -9.80
N GLY A 92 -15.97 -6.77 -10.88
CA GLY A 92 -15.02 -5.75 -11.32
C GLY A 92 -13.59 -5.95 -10.79
N ASP A 93 -12.76 -4.97 -11.08
CA ASP A 93 -11.35 -4.97 -10.74
C ASP A 93 -11.14 -4.56 -9.27
N LEU A 94 -10.43 -5.40 -8.52
CA LEU A 94 -10.03 -5.15 -7.14
C LEU A 94 -8.57 -4.69 -7.13
N PRO A 95 -8.28 -3.42 -6.78
CA PRO A 95 -6.93 -3.04 -6.44
C PRO A 95 -6.53 -3.77 -5.16
N ILE A 96 -5.36 -4.37 -5.17
CA ILE A 96 -4.80 -5.11 -4.04
C ILE A 96 -3.37 -4.67 -3.86
N ILE A 97 -3.05 -4.22 -2.65
CA ILE A 97 -1.66 -4.06 -2.23
C ILE A 97 -1.23 -5.36 -1.55
N ASN A 98 -0.19 -5.97 -2.10
CA ASN A 98 0.51 -7.10 -1.50
C ASN A 98 1.85 -6.61 -0.96
N MET A 99 2.21 -7.05 0.24
CA MET A 99 3.52 -6.81 0.81
C MET A 99 4.16 -8.12 1.24
N SER A 100 5.44 -8.28 0.90
CA SER A 100 6.27 -9.43 1.25
C SER A 100 7.66 -8.95 1.65
N GLY A 101 8.22 -9.55 2.69
CA GLY A 101 9.52 -9.18 3.24
C GLY A 101 9.90 -10.11 4.38
N SER A 102 10.81 -9.67 5.25
CA SER A 102 11.10 -10.38 6.49
C SER A 102 9.89 -10.36 7.45
N GLU A 103 9.80 -11.35 8.33
CA GLU A 103 8.71 -11.43 9.32
C GLU A 103 8.65 -10.18 10.22
N ASP A 104 9.82 -9.68 10.62
CA ASP A 104 9.95 -8.48 11.47
C ASP A 104 9.44 -7.22 10.76
N GLU A 105 9.73 -7.04 9.47
CA GLU A 105 9.24 -5.89 8.70
C GLU A 105 7.74 -5.95 8.46
N LEU A 106 7.21 -7.14 8.15
CA LEU A 106 5.78 -7.31 7.98
C LEU A 106 5.06 -7.07 9.32
N GLN A 107 5.62 -7.52 10.43
CA GLN A 107 5.05 -7.27 11.75
C GLN A 107 5.10 -5.77 12.10
N TYR A 108 6.21 -5.08 11.79
CA TYR A 108 6.34 -3.64 11.95
C TYR A 108 5.25 -2.87 11.19
N ILE A 109 4.95 -3.26 9.96
CA ILE A 109 3.85 -2.66 9.17
C ILE A 109 2.50 -2.91 9.84
N CYS A 110 2.26 -4.12 10.35
CA CYS A 110 1.04 -4.42 11.10
C CYS A 110 0.86 -3.50 12.30
N ASP A 111 1.90 -3.34 13.11
CA ASP A 111 1.84 -2.55 14.35
C ASP A 111 1.58 -1.06 14.07
N ARG A 112 2.08 -0.56 12.93
CA ARG A 112 1.89 0.83 12.51
C ARG A 112 0.69 1.07 11.61
N PHE A 113 -0.02 0.04 11.16
CA PHE A 113 -1.04 0.16 10.12
C PHE A 113 -2.16 1.17 10.46
N ALA A 114 -2.55 1.25 11.74
CA ALA A 114 -3.52 2.24 12.19
C ALA A 114 -3.02 3.70 12.04
N GLN A 115 -1.73 3.94 12.26
CA GLN A 115 -1.10 5.25 12.03
C GLN A 115 -1.08 5.58 10.54
N LEU A 116 -0.64 4.63 9.70
CA LEU A 116 -0.62 4.78 8.24
C LEU A 116 -2.01 5.09 7.69
N TYR A 117 -3.04 4.40 8.18
CA TYR A 117 -4.43 4.69 7.82
C TYR A 117 -4.84 6.13 8.12
N ASN A 118 -4.46 6.64 9.30
CA ASN A 118 -4.76 8.01 9.68
C ASN A 118 -4.01 9.03 8.82
N GLU A 119 -2.77 8.73 8.43
CA GLU A 119 -2.01 9.56 7.47
C GLU A 119 -2.72 9.61 6.12
N VAL A 120 -3.09 8.45 5.54
CA VAL A 120 -3.86 8.39 4.29
C VAL A 120 -5.15 9.21 4.39
N ARG A 121 -5.88 9.09 5.52
CA ARG A 121 -7.11 9.88 5.75
C ARG A 121 -6.84 11.38 5.76
N LYS A 122 -5.72 11.84 6.34
CA LYS A 122 -5.35 13.27 6.33
C LYS A 122 -5.07 13.76 4.91
N TYR A 123 -4.32 13.00 4.11
CA TYR A 123 -4.04 13.35 2.72
C TYR A 123 -5.32 13.44 1.88
N VAL A 124 -6.20 12.45 2.02
CA VAL A 124 -7.49 12.44 1.31
C VAL A 124 -8.41 13.60 1.74
N GLN A 125 -8.38 13.99 3.01
CA GLN A 125 -9.23 15.07 3.54
C GLN A 125 -8.65 16.47 3.31
N ASN A 126 -7.35 16.60 3.08
CA ASN A 126 -6.70 17.89 2.87
C ASN A 126 -5.75 17.86 1.66
N PRO A 127 -6.28 17.76 0.42
CA PRO A 127 -5.47 17.76 -0.80
C PRO A 127 -4.78 19.11 -1.08
N LYS A 128 -5.15 20.19 -0.37
CA LYS A 128 -4.60 21.53 -0.58
C LYS A 128 -3.14 21.69 -0.16
N ALA A 129 -2.71 21.02 0.90
CA ALA A 129 -1.34 21.15 1.39
C ALA A 129 -0.28 20.70 0.34
N GLU A 130 -0.65 19.76 -0.53
CA GLU A 130 0.26 19.27 -1.59
C GLU A 130 0.25 20.17 -2.83
N LEU A 131 -0.86 20.85 -3.10
CA LEU A 131 -0.91 21.87 -4.16
C LEU A 131 0.03 23.04 -3.81
N ASP A 132 0.03 23.47 -2.55
CA ASP A 132 0.90 24.55 -2.09
C ASP A 132 2.40 24.15 -2.17
N GLU A 133 2.76 22.92 -1.78
CA GLU A 133 4.14 22.41 -1.90
C GLU A 133 4.57 22.23 -3.36
N ILE A 134 3.68 21.77 -4.24
CA ILE A 134 3.95 21.69 -5.69
C ILE A 134 4.16 23.08 -6.29
N GLU A 135 3.35 24.07 -5.91
CA GLU A 135 3.51 25.45 -6.36
C GLU A 135 4.84 26.06 -5.89
N GLU A 136 5.23 25.81 -4.64
CA GLU A 136 6.51 26.25 -4.09
C GLU A 136 7.70 25.60 -4.82
N LEU A 137 7.64 24.29 -5.07
CA LEU A 137 8.67 23.58 -5.81
C LEU A 137 8.76 24.04 -7.27
N ILE A 138 7.64 24.32 -7.94
CA ILE A 138 7.62 24.89 -9.29
C ILE A 138 8.25 26.29 -9.30
N ALA A 139 7.95 27.12 -8.30
CA ALA A 139 8.57 28.43 -8.16
C ALA A 139 10.09 28.30 -7.99
N ARG A 140 10.55 27.36 -7.16
CA ARG A 140 11.97 27.13 -6.93
C ARG A 140 12.70 26.62 -8.17
N ILE A 141 12.08 25.76 -8.97
CA ILE A 141 12.66 25.29 -10.24
C ILE A 141 12.88 26.48 -11.18
N ARG A 142 11.90 27.38 -11.31
CA ARG A 142 12.01 28.57 -12.17
C ARG A 142 13.14 29.51 -11.75
N GLU A 143 13.33 29.70 -10.43
CA GLU A 143 14.45 30.47 -9.92
C GLU A 143 15.80 29.84 -10.29
N LEU A 144 15.93 28.53 -10.07
CA LEU A 144 17.16 27.79 -10.36
C LEU A 144 17.47 27.76 -11.86
N GLU A 145 16.47 27.67 -12.73
CA GLU A 145 16.64 27.76 -14.18
C GLU A 145 17.13 29.14 -14.61
N LEU A 146 16.62 30.21 -13.99
CA LEU A 146 17.06 31.58 -14.24
C LEU A 146 18.50 31.80 -13.78
N GLU A 147 18.85 31.30 -12.58
CA GLU A 147 20.20 31.35 -12.04
C GLU A 147 21.18 30.59 -12.94
N ASN A 148 20.82 29.39 -13.39
CA ASN A 148 21.62 28.61 -14.35
C ASN A 148 21.87 29.38 -15.65
N LYS A 149 20.82 30.03 -16.18
CA LYS A 149 20.93 30.83 -17.40
C LYS A 149 21.88 32.01 -17.21
N ASN A 150 21.81 32.69 -16.08
CA ASN A 150 22.70 33.81 -15.75
C ASN A 150 24.15 33.34 -15.57
N LEU A 151 24.38 32.24 -14.86
CA LEU A 151 25.71 31.66 -14.67
C LEU A 151 26.33 31.22 -16.00
N ARG A 152 25.56 30.60 -16.89
CA ARG A 152 26.03 30.24 -18.24
C ARG A 152 26.45 31.47 -19.04
N ARG A 153 25.65 32.53 -18.99
CA ARG A 153 25.99 33.79 -19.66
C ARG A 153 27.27 34.41 -19.10
N GLN A 154 27.46 34.41 -17.78
CA GLN A 154 28.69 34.90 -17.15
C GLN A 154 29.90 34.05 -17.54
N LEU A 155 29.73 32.74 -17.66
CA LEU A 155 30.78 31.83 -18.13
C LEU A 155 31.18 32.15 -19.57
N ASP A 156 30.20 32.33 -20.46
CA ASP A 156 30.42 32.69 -21.86
C ASP A 156 31.14 34.06 -21.97
N GLU A 157 30.73 35.05 -21.16
CA GLU A 157 31.38 36.37 -21.08
C GLU A 157 32.81 36.31 -20.54
N ALA A 158 33.12 35.39 -19.62
CA ALA A 158 34.45 35.20 -19.05
C ALA A 158 35.39 34.38 -19.95
N GLN A 159 34.83 33.61 -20.90
CA GLN A 159 35.57 32.79 -21.86
C GLN A 159 35.77 33.46 -23.23
N SER A 160 35.16 34.64 -23.43
CA SER A 160 35.25 35.43 -24.66
C SER A 160 36.23 36.60 -24.56
#